data_AF-A0A923HCR2-F1
#
_entry.id   AF-A0A923HCR2-F1
#
_cell.length_a   1.000
_cell.length_b   1.000
_cell.length_c   1.000
_cell.angle_alpha   90.00
_cell.angle_beta   90.00
_cell.angle_gamma   90.00
#
_symmetry.space_group_name_H-M   'P 1'
#
loop_
_entity.id
_entity.type
_entity.pdbx_description
1 polymer ?
#
loop_
_entity_poly.entity_id
_entity_poly.type
_entity_poly.pdbx_seq_one_letter_code
_entity_poly.pdbx_strand_id
1 'polypeptide(L)'
;MNTIKFLALACAIVFFFSCEEDDGPTNRAPVVEDRTMNMDENPTSDLLTTITATDADDDTLTYSIVSQTPANSVLINSTNGEVYIANASAFDYEQNTSIVVNIEVTDGVNITQSTLTINILDVNENG
;
A
#
# COMPACT_ATOMS: atom_id res chain seq x y z
N MET A 1 45.77 -55.97 21.76
CA MET A 1 45.40 -55.47 20.43
C MET A 1 43.93 -55.06 20.49
N ASN A 2 43.66 -53.77 20.25
CA ASN A 2 42.36 -53.10 20.07
C ASN A 2 41.36 -53.02 21.24
N THR A 3 40.71 -51.91 21.56
CA THR A 3 40.96 -50.45 21.39
C THR A 3 39.89 -49.79 22.28
N ILE A 4 40.29 -48.93 23.22
CA ILE A 4 39.36 -48.18 24.06
C ILE A 4 38.77 -47.05 23.22
N LYS A 5 37.46 -47.06 22.99
CA LYS A 5 36.75 -45.96 22.32
C LYS A 5 36.50 -44.84 23.34
N PHE A 6 37.33 -43.81 23.31
CA PHE A 6 36.96 -42.48 23.78
C PHE A 6 35.88 -41.94 22.83
N LEU A 7 34.65 -41.76 23.32
CA LEU A 7 33.69 -40.90 22.64
C LEU A 7 33.63 -39.60 23.41
N ALA A 8 34.16 -38.56 22.76
CA ALA A 8 34.25 -37.22 23.27
C ALA A 8 32.85 -36.64 23.55
N LEU A 9 32.79 -35.93 24.68
CA LEU A 9 31.77 -34.96 25.00
C LEU A 9 31.76 -33.88 23.90
N ALA A 10 30.67 -33.82 23.14
CA ALA A 10 30.30 -32.64 22.37
C ALA A 10 28.83 -32.36 22.68
N CYS A 11 28.60 -31.64 23.77
CA CYS A 11 27.36 -30.89 23.96
C CYS A 11 27.40 -29.79 22.90
N ALA A 12 26.95 -30.10 21.69
CA ALA A 12 26.66 -29.10 20.68
C ALA A 12 25.44 -28.35 21.20
N ILE A 13 25.72 -27.27 21.93
CA ILE A 13 24.81 -26.17 22.16
C ILE A 13 24.36 -25.77 20.76
N VAL A 14 23.17 -26.23 20.38
CA VAL A 14 22.44 -25.61 19.28
C VAL A 14 22.10 -24.24 19.84
N PHE A 15 22.98 -23.28 19.57
CA PHE A 15 22.66 -21.88 19.66
C PHE A 15 21.42 -21.74 18.78
N PHE A 16 20.26 -21.68 19.42
CA PHE A 16 19.19 -20.85 18.91
C PHE A 16 19.82 -19.46 18.82
N PHE A 17 20.39 -19.13 17.67
CA PHE A 17 20.30 -17.77 17.16
C PHE A 17 18.79 -17.54 16.96
N SER A 18 18.06 -17.40 18.07
CA SER A 18 17.05 -16.39 18.13
C SER A 18 17.85 -15.13 17.82
N CYS A 19 17.61 -14.53 16.66
CA CYS A 19 17.98 -13.13 16.48
C CYS A 19 17.31 -12.36 17.62
N GLU A 20 17.99 -12.24 18.74
CA GLU A 20 17.90 -11.04 19.56
C GLU A 20 18.90 -10.09 18.92
N GLU A 21 18.58 -9.61 17.71
CA GLU A 21 18.99 -8.25 17.36
C GLU A 21 18.17 -7.35 18.30
N ASP A 22 18.72 -7.15 19.51
CA ASP A 22 18.36 -6.06 20.41
C ASP A 22 18.92 -4.75 19.81
N ASP A 23 18.45 -4.44 18.60
CA ASP A 23 18.49 -3.09 18.08
C ASP A 23 17.25 -2.39 18.67
N GLY A 24 17.44 -1.31 19.43
CA GLY A 24 16.34 -0.50 20.00
C GLY A 24 15.31 -0.11 18.93
N PRO A 25 14.14 0.46 19.29
CA PRO A 25 13.04 0.62 18.35
C PRO A 25 13.50 1.38 17.09
N THR A 26 13.69 0.65 16.00
CA THR A 26 13.96 1.20 14.69
C THR A 26 12.61 1.52 14.08
N ASN A 27 12.47 2.73 13.56
CA ASN A 27 11.25 3.15 12.89
C ASN A 27 11.00 2.24 11.68
N ARG A 28 9.92 1.44 11.72
CA ARG A 28 9.53 0.59 10.59
C ARG A 28 8.77 1.44 9.59
N ALA A 29 8.79 1.02 8.32
CA ALA A 29 8.11 1.76 7.28
C ALA A 29 6.60 1.43 7.29
N PRO A 30 5.74 2.37 6.87
CA PRO A 30 4.32 2.11 6.71
C PRO A 30 4.08 1.02 5.67
N VAL A 31 3.12 0.13 5.92
CA VAL A 31 2.70 -0.91 4.97
C VAL A 31 1.40 -0.48 4.31
N VAL A 32 1.40 -0.42 2.98
CA VAL A 32 0.25 -0.09 2.15
C VAL A 32 0.24 -1.02 0.94
N GLU A 33 -0.95 -1.48 0.54
CA GLU A 33 -1.13 -2.39 -0.59
C GLU A 33 -1.68 -1.66 -1.81
N ASP A 34 -1.34 -2.16 -2.99
CA ASP A 34 -2.00 -1.74 -4.24
C ASP A 34 -3.49 -2.08 -4.20
N ARG A 35 -4.30 -1.27 -4.88
CA ARG A 35 -5.75 -1.42 -4.93
C ARG A 35 -6.26 -1.32 -6.35
N THR A 36 -7.14 -2.24 -6.72
CA THR A 36 -7.89 -2.18 -7.98
C THR A 36 -9.40 -2.21 -7.69
N MET A 37 -10.15 -1.35 -8.37
CA MET A 37 -11.60 -1.32 -8.29
C MET A 37 -12.22 -1.09 -9.67
N ASN A 38 -13.50 -1.40 -9.80
CA ASN A 38 -14.30 -1.06 -10.96
C ASN A 38 -15.36 -0.04 -10.56
N MET A 39 -15.68 0.86 -11.47
CA MET A 39 -16.69 1.89 -11.27
C MET A 39 -17.39 2.15 -12.62
N ASP A 40 -18.71 2.27 -12.58
CA ASP A 40 -19.48 2.76 -13.72
C ASP A 40 -19.06 4.21 -14.01
N GLU A 41 -18.96 4.57 -15.29
CA GLU A 41 -18.73 5.94 -15.72
C GLU A 41 -19.84 6.91 -15.26
N ASN A 42 -19.62 8.21 -15.48
CA ASN A 42 -20.54 9.29 -15.08
C ASN A 42 -20.93 9.22 -13.58
N PRO A 43 -19.95 9.24 -12.68
CA PRO A 43 -20.18 9.01 -11.26
C PRO A 43 -21.07 10.08 -10.64
N THR A 44 -22.01 9.66 -9.79
CA THR A 44 -22.96 10.55 -9.09
C THR A 44 -22.57 10.84 -7.64
N SER A 45 -21.46 10.27 -7.17
CA SER A 45 -20.95 10.42 -5.80
C SER A 45 -19.47 10.78 -5.84
N ASP A 46 -19.05 11.68 -4.97
CA ASP A 46 -17.68 12.19 -4.96
C ASP A 46 -16.70 11.25 -4.22
N LEU A 47 -17.16 10.45 -3.23
CA LEU A 47 -16.27 9.52 -2.52
C LEU A 47 -16.05 8.24 -3.34
N LEU A 48 -14.79 7.87 -3.58
CA LEU A 48 -14.40 6.66 -4.33
C LEU A 48 -14.06 5.48 -3.42
N THR A 49 -13.06 5.67 -2.57
CA THR A 49 -12.49 4.61 -1.72
C THR A 49 -11.63 5.24 -0.63
N THR A 50 -11.16 4.42 0.31
CA THR A 50 -10.11 4.81 1.26
C THR A 50 -8.87 3.96 0.99
N ILE A 51 -7.70 4.60 0.97
CA ILE A 51 -6.40 3.94 1.02
C ILE A 51 -6.08 3.68 2.48
N THR A 52 -5.81 2.43 2.82
CA THR A 52 -5.51 2.03 4.19
C THR A 52 -4.08 1.55 4.26
N ALA A 53 -3.30 2.20 5.11
CA ALA A 53 -1.96 1.79 5.47
C ALA A 53 -1.90 1.50 6.98
N THR A 54 -0.93 0.70 7.38
CA THR A 54 -0.65 0.38 8.78
C THR A 54 0.81 0.66 9.07
N ASP A 55 1.09 1.17 10.26
CA ASP A 55 2.45 1.25 10.77
C ASP A 55 2.58 0.34 11.99
N ALA A 56 3.69 -0.37 12.11
CA ALA A 56 3.88 -1.31 13.20
C ALA A 56 4.34 -0.61 14.50
N ASP A 57 4.79 0.63 14.41
CA ASP A 57 5.18 1.52 15.50
C ASP A 57 4.03 2.47 15.94
N ASP A 58 2.83 2.30 15.35
CA ASP A 58 1.63 3.12 15.57
C ASP A 58 1.83 4.62 15.26
N ASP A 59 2.77 4.94 14.35
CA ASP A 59 3.03 6.30 13.90
C ASP A 59 1.88 6.90 13.09
N THR A 60 1.79 8.23 13.12
CA THR A 60 0.77 8.96 12.36
C THR A 60 1.13 8.97 10.88
N LEU A 61 0.23 8.44 10.05
CA LEU A 61 0.44 8.34 8.61
C LEU A 61 -0.14 9.52 7.85
N THR A 62 0.63 10.02 6.87
CA THR A 62 0.21 11.06 5.93
C THR A 62 0.17 10.51 4.51
N TYR A 63 -0.89 10.85 3.77
CA TYR A 63 -1.14 10.38 2.41
C TYR A 63 -1.01 11.52 1.39
N SER A 64 -0.44 11.25 0.23
CA SER A 64 -0.39 12.22 -0.88
C SER A 64 -0.41 11.55 -2.25
N ILE A 65 -0.87 12.27 -3.28
CA ILE A 65 -0.82 11.79 -4.67
C ILE A 65 0.51 12.26 -5.28
N VAL A 66 1.33 11.31 -5.72
CA VAL A 66 2.58 11.58 -6.46
C VAL A 66 2.28 11.90 -7.91
N SER A 67 1.40 11.11 -8.52
CA SER A 67 0.99 11.26 -9.92
C SER A 67 -0.34 10.58 -10.17
N GLN A 68 -1.07 11.04 -11.17
CA GLN A 68 -2.32 10.43 -11.60
C GLN A 68 -2.50 10.59 -13.11
N THR A 69 -3.08 9.58 -13.75
CA THR A 69 -3.45 9.58 -15.16
C THR A 69 -4.90 9.14 -15.28
N PRO A 70 -5.81 10.00 -15.77
CA PRO A 70 -5.60 11.40 -16.16
C PRO A 70 -5.20 12.30 -14.99
N ALA A 71 -4.51 13.41 -15.30
CA ALA A 71 -4.11 14.40 -14.30
C ALA A 71 -5.33 15.05 -13.65
N ASN A 72 -5.27 15.32 -12.33
CA ASN A 72 -6.35 15.94 -11.55
C ASN A 72 -7.69 15.18 -11.61
N SER A 73 -7.65 13.85 -11.75
CA SER A 73 -8.85 13.00 -11.72
C SER A 73 -9.40 12.85 -10.30
N VAL A 74 -8.52 12.75 -9.30
CA VAL A 74 -8.86 12.55 -7.89
C VAL A 74 -8.10 13.46 -6.93
N LEU A 75 -8.64 13.59 -5.71
CA LEU A 75 -8.03 14.16 -4.52
C LEU A 75 -7.88 13.06 -3.46
N ILE A 76 -6.88 13.20 -2.58
CA ILE A 76 -6.74 12.34 -1.39
C ILE A 76 -6.75 13.22 -0.13
N ASN A 77 -7.50 12.81 0.88
CA ASN A 77 -7.42 13.40 2.21
C ASN A 77 -6.16 12.87 2.90
N SER A 78 -5.26 13.79 3.25
CA SER A 78 -3.93 13.45 3.74
C SER A 78 -3.90 12.79 5.11
N THR A 79 -4.99 12.84 5.88
CA THR A 79 -5.04 12.33 7.26
C THR A 79 -5.74 10.98 7.37
N ASN A 80 -6.71 10.69 6.50
CA ASN A 80 -7.52 9.47 6.59
C ASN A 80 -7.48 8.60 5.34
N GLY A 81 -6.77 9.02 4.29
CA GLY A 81 -6.61 8.26 3.04
C GLY A 81 -7.87 8.18 2.18
N GLU A 82 -8.95 8.92 2.48
CA GLU A 82 -10.14 8.97 1.63
C GLU A 82 -9.80 9.62 0.29
N VAL A 83 -10.19 8.94 -0.80
CA VAL A 83 -9.99 9.38 -2.17
C VAL A 83 -11.33 9.86 -2.72
N TYR A 84 -11.32 11.07 -3.27
CA TYR A 84 -12.48 11.75 -3.81
C TYR A 84 -12.30 12.05 -5.29
N ILE A 85 -13.39 12.07 -6.05
CA ILE A 85 -13.44 12.54 -7.43
C ILE A 85 -13.17 14.04 -7.43
N ALA A 86 -12.16 14.45 -8.20
CA ALA A 86 -11.84 15.85 -8.44
C ALA A 86 -12.47 16.35 -9.75
N ASN A 87 -12.52 15.46 -10.75
CA ASN A 87 -13.02 15.76 -12.08
C ASN A 87 -13.84 14.58 -12.60
N ALA A 88 -15.17 14.69 -12.53
CA ALA A 88 -16.08 13.64 -12.99
C ALA A 88 -15.94 13.33 -14.49
N SER A 89 -15.54 14.30 -15.33
CA SER A 89 -15.32 14.07 -16.77
C SER A 89 -14.09 13.20 -17.07
N ALA A 90 -13.24 12.91 -16.08
CA ALA A 90 -12.19 11.91 -16.22
C ALA A 90 -12.74 10.48 -16.16
N PHE A 91 -13.98 10.30 -15.65
CA PHE A 91 -14.69 9.03 -15.48
C PHE A 91 -15.75 8.88 -16.58
N ASP A 92 -15.33 9.04 -17.82
CA ASP A 92 -16.10 8.86 -19.04
C ASP A 92 -15.36 7.77 -19.83
N TYR A 93 -16.02 6.65 -20.10
CA TYR A 93 -15.43 5.45 -20.66
C TYR A 93 -14.89 5.69 -22.08
N GLU A 94 -15.62 6.46 -22.90
CA GLU A 94 -15.22 6.84 -24.25
C GLU A 94 -13.93 7.67 -24.25
N GLN A 95 -13.65 8.40 -23.17
CA GLN A 95 -12.42 9.18 -23.02
C GLN A 95 -11.30 8.41 -22.32
N ASN A 96 -11.62 7.71 -21.23
CA ASN A 96 -10.66 7.00 -20.39
C ASN A 96 -11.28 5.68 -19.93
N THR A 97 -10.64 4.56 -20.25
CA THR A 97 -11.08 3.24 -19.77
C THR A 97 -10.54 2.92 -18.38
N SER A 98 -9.57 3.69 -17.90
CA SER A 98 -9.05 3.56 -16.53
C SER A 98 -8.43 4.85 -16.00
N ILE A 99 -8.35 4.92 -14.68
CA ILE A 99 -7.62 5.95 -13.94
C ILE A 99 -6.59 5.25 -13.06
N VAL A 100 -5.33 5.70 -13.15
CA VAL A 100 -4.22 5.18 -12.34
C VAL A 100 -3.66 6.30 -11.47
N VAL A 101 -3.58 6.05 -10.17
CA VAL A 101 -3.14 7.01 -9.15
C VAL A 101 -2.01 6.39 -8.34
N ASN A 102 -0.83 7.00 -8.37
CA ASN A 102 0.29 6.62 -7.51
C ASN A 102 0.24 7.46 -6.24
N ILE A 103 0.10 6.79 -5.10
CA ILE A 103 -0.06 7.38 -3.78
C ILE A 103 1.20 7.09 -2.96
N GLU A 104 1.62 8.10 -2.21
CA GLU A 104 2.66 8.00 -1.20
C GLU A 104 2.04 7.98 0.20
N VAL A 105 2.58 7.14 1.07
CA VAL A 105 2.27 7.10 2.50
C VAL A 105 3.57 7.26 3.28
N THR A 106 3.57 8.15 4.27
CA THR A 106 4.74 8.43 5.11
C THR A 106 4.37 8.54 6.58
N ASP A 107 5.24 8.03 7.45
CA ASP A 107 5.23 8.23 8.91
C ASP A 107 6.03 9.49 9.34
N GLY A 108 6.58 10.25 8.37
CA GLY A 108 7.46 11.40 8.58
C GLY A 108 8.96 11.09 8.49
N VAL A 109 9.35 9.81 8.41
CA VAL A 109 10.74 9.33 8.28
C VAL A 109 10.88 8.41 7.06
N ASN A 110 10.07 7.36 7.00
CA ASN A 110 9.99 6.40 5.91
C ASN A 110 8.87 6.75 4.94
N ILE A 111 9.01 6.26 3.71
CA ILE A 111 8.04 6.45 2.63
C ILE A 111 7.75 5.09 1.99
N THR A 112 6.47 4.80 1.78
CA THR A 112 6.00 3.70 0.94
C THR A 112 5.00 4.20 -0.10
N GLN A 113 4.81 3.40 -1.16
CA GLN A 113 3.97 3.77 -2.29
C GLN A 113 2.94 2.68 -2.57
N SER A 114 1.77 3.10 -3.06
CA SER A 114 0.71 2.22 -3.55
C SER A 114 0.13 2.77 -4.85
N THR A 115 -0.40 1.87 -5.67
CA THR A 115 -1.11 2.19 -6.89
C THR A 115 -2.60 1.93 -6.70
N LEU A 116 -3.44 2.94 -6.91
CA LEU A 116 -4.88 2.79 -7.07
C LEU A 116 -5.22 2.75 -8.57
N THR A 117 -5.77 1.63 -9.02
CA THR A 117 -6.30 1.46 -10.38
C THR A 117 -7.82 1.41 -10.35
N ILE A 118 -8.46 2.29 -11.11
CA ILE A 118 -9.92 2.34 -11.26
C ILE A 118 -10.22 1.97 -12.71
N ASN A 119 -10.82 0.81 -12.94
CA ASN A 119 -11.34 0.47 -14.26
C ASN A 119 -12.72 1.10 -14.42
N ILE A 120 -12.90 1.86 -15.49
CA ILE A 120 -14.17 2.51 -15.82
C ILE A 120 -14.99 1.51 -16.64
N LEU A 121 -16.25 1.32 -16.26
CA LEU A 121 -17.19 0.45 -16.95
C LEU A 121 -18.12 1.31 -17.83
N ASP A 122 -18.22 0.92 -19.09
CA ASP A 122 -19.15 1.46 -20.08
C ASP A 122 -20.61 1.25 -19.63
N VAL A 123 -21.38 2.32 -19.64
CA VAL A 123 -22.83 2.33 -19.44
C VAL A 123 -23.50 2.86 -20.69
N ASN A 124 -24.33 2.04 -21.34
CA ASN A 124 -25.01 2.46 -22.57
C ASN A 124 -25.87 3.73 -22.38
N GLU A 125 -25.45 4.82 -23.02
CA GLU A 125 -26.10 6.14 -22.97
C GLU A 125 -27.10 6.38 -24.12
N ASN A 126 -27.14 5.49 -25.11
CA ASN A 126 -28.00 5.66 -26.28
C ASN A 126 -29.47 5.36 -25.93
N GLY A 127 -30.29 6.42 -25.82
CA GLY A 127 -31.75 6.39 -25.64
C GLY A 127 -32.46 7.41 -26.52
#